data_AF-A0AAE8ME01-F1
#
_entry.id   AF-A0AAE8ME01-F1
#
_cell.length_a   1.000
_cell.length_b   1.000
_cell.length_c   1.000
_cell.angle_alpha   90.00
_cell.angle_beta   90.00
_cell.angle_gamma   90.00
#
_symmetry.space_group_name_H-M   'P 1'
#
loop_
_entity.id
_entity.type
_entity.pdbx_description
1 polymer ?
#
loop_
_entity_poly.entity_id
_entity_poly.type
_entity_poly.pdbx_seq_one_letter_code
_entity_poly.pdbx_strand_id
1 'polypeptide(L)' 'MSGTEQQNEGEKQFSIQPIKDESNKQASAFNAHPGPAVPKDMPQEEGSKEDRKDRMEALNKK' A
#
# COMPACT_ATOMS: atom_id res chain seq x y z
N MET A 1 34.05 -25.32 -15.81
CA MET A 1 34.01 -23.94 -15.28
C MET A 1 33.02 -23.93 -14.13
N SER A 2 33.50 -24.11 -12.88
CA SER A 2 32.65 -24.00 -11.70
C SER A 2 32.67 -22.54 -11.24
N GLY A 3 31.59 -21.82 -11.45
CA GLY A 3 31.37 -20.52 -10.80
C GLY A 3 31.01 -20.77 -9.35
N THR A 4 31.91 -20.43 -8.44
CA THR A 4 31.63 -20.35 -7.01
C THR A 4 30.82 -19.08 -6.75
N GLU A 5 29.51 -19.23 -6.54
CA GLU A 5 28.67 -18.15 -6.03
C GLU A 5 29.08 -17.87 -4.57
N GLN A 6 29.64 -16.69 -4.34
CA GLN A 6 29.94 -16.20 -3.00
C GLN A 6 28.63 -16.01 -2.25
N GLN A 7 28.38 -16.87 -1.26
CA GLN A 7 27.22 -16.75 -0.38
C GLN A 7 27.43 -15.53 0.54
N ASN A 8 26.73 -14.43 0.25
CA ASN A 8 26.62 -13.28 1.15
C ASN A 8 25.90 -13.72 2.43
N GLU A 9 26.62 -13.77 3.56
CA GLU A 9 26.17 -14.24 4.88
C GLU A 9 25.07 -13.37 5.55
N GLY A 10 24.47 -12.40 4.84
CA GLY A 10 23.51 -11.43 5.40
C GLY A 10 22.12 -11.44 4.77
N GLU A 11 21.91 -12.15 3.66
CA GLU A 11 20.66 -12.05 2.89
C GLU A 11 19.75 -13.26 3.14
N LYS A 12 18.60 -13.01 3.77
CA LYS A 12 17.55 -14.01 3.96
C LYS A 12 17.05 -14.48 2.59
N GLN A 13 17.40 -15.72 2.23
CA GLN A 13 16.89 -16.38 1.04
C GLN A 13 15.43 -16.75 1.25
N PHE A 14 14.52 -16.17 0.47
CA PHE A 14 13.10 -16.51 0.50
C PHE A 14 12.77 -17.49 -0.63
N SER A 15 12.16 -18.62 -0.28
CA SER A 15 11.55 -19.52 -1.26
C SER A 15 10.23 -18.92 -1.71
N ILE A 16 10.11 -18.60 -3.01
CA ILE A 16 8.82 -18.27 -3.61
C ILE A 16 8.09 -19.57 -3.94
N GLN A 17 6.92 -19.75 -3.34
CA GLN A 17 5.99 -20.80 -3.75
C GLN A 17 5.45 -20.44 -5.14
N PRO A 18 5.35 -21.38 -6.09
CA PRO A 18 4.73 -21.11 -7.38
C PRO A 18 3.26 -20.74 -7.18
N ILE A 19 2.86 -19.60 -7.72
CA ILE A 19 1.45 -19.17 -7.71
C ILE A 19 0.71 -20.06 -8.71
N LYS A 20 -0.31 -20.78 -8.23
CA LYS A 20 -1.23 -21.49 -9.12
C LYS A 20 -2.14 -20.46 -9.77
N ASP A 21 -2.17 -20.44 -11.10
CA ASP A 21 -3.08 -19.61 -11.90
C ASP A 21 -4.53 -20.12 -11.80
N GLU A 22 -5.09 -20.18 -10.59
CA GLU A 22 -6.50 -20.51 -10.40
C GLU A 22 -7.34 -19.23 -10.44
N SER A 23 -7.73 -18.91 -11.66
CA SER A 23 -8.86 -18.04 -12.04
C SER A 23 -8.92 -16.66 -11.38
N ASN A 24 -8.67 -15.67 -12.22
CA ASN A 24 -8.96 -14.27 -12.06
C ASN A 24 -10.42 -14.06 -11.56
N LYS A 25 -10.63 -14.06 -10.23
CA LYS A 25 -11.89 -13.63 -9.63
C LYS A 25 -11.97 -12.13 -9.80
N GLN A 26 -12.40 -11.68 -10.98
CA GLN A 26 -12.78 -10.30 -11.19
C GLN A 26 -13.86 -9.96 -10.16
N ALA A 27 -13.50 -9.15 -9.17
CA ALA A 27 -14.46 -8.56 -8.27
C ALA A 27 -15.33 -7.62 -9.12
N SER A 28 -16.51 -8.10 -9.54
CA SER A 28 -17.54 -7.26 -10.15
C SER A 28 -17.78 -6.08 -9.23
N ALA A 29 -17.80 -4.85 -9.74
CA ALA A 29 -18.02 -3.65 -8.95
C ALA A 29 -19.34 -3.70 -8.15
N PHE A 30 -20.31 -4.48 -8.64
CA PHE A 30 -21.60 -4.71 -7.99
C PHE A 30 -21.57 -5.80 -6.91
N ASN A 31 -20.52 -6.62 -6.87
CA ASN A 31 -20.26 -7.64 -5.85
C ASN A 31 -19.16 -7.19 -4.85
N ALA A 32 -18.70 -5.94 -4.95
CA ALA A 32 -17.78 -5.38 -3.98
C ALA A 32 -18.49 -5.29 -2.63
N HIS A 33 -17.84 -5.77 -1.57
CA HIS A 33 -18.34 -5.56 -0.21
C HIS A 33 -18.57 -4.06 0.02
N PRO A 34 -19.57 -3.69 0.84
CA PRO A 34 -19.75 -2.30 1.25
C PRO A 34 -18.41 -1.76 1.75
N GLY A 35 -18.12 -0.50 1.40
CA GLY A 35 -16.87 0.15 1.76
C GLY A 35 -16.58 0.07 3.26
N PRO A 36 -15.33 0.31 3.68
CA PRO A 36 -14.96 0.29 5.08
C PRO A 36 -15.91 1.17 5.89
N ALA A 37 -16.28 0.70 7.08
CA ALA A 37 -17.16 1.44 7.97
C ALA A 37 -16.55 2.82 8.25
N VAL A 38 -17.31 3.88 7.92
CA VAL A 38 -16.92 5.24 8.28
C VAL A 38 -17.03 5.35 9.81
N PRO A 39 -15.96 5.75 10.51
CA PRO A 39 -16.03 5.98 11.95
C PRO A 39 -17.12 6.99 12.27
N LYS A 40 -17.94 6.72 13.29
CA LYS A 40 -18.97 7.67 13.75
C LYS A 40 -18.34 8.98 14.24
N ASP A 41 -17.14 8.87 14.83
CA ASP A 41 -16.38 9.98 15.38
C ASP A 41 -15.05 10.07 14.65
N MET A 42 -15.01 10.87 13.59
CA MET A 42 -13.76 11.30 12.98
C MET A 42 -13.27 12.55 13.74
N PRO A 43 -11.97 12.66 14.09
CA PRO A 43 -11.45 13.88 14.68
C PRO A 43 -11.79 15.08 13.79
N GLN A 44 -12.19 16.16 14.44
CA GLN A 44 -12.39 17.43 13.74
C GLN A 44 -11.07 17.80 13.04
N GLU A 45 -11.14 18.18 11.77
CA GLU A 45 -9.95 18.52 10.98
C GLU A 45 -9.01 19.44 11.77
N GLU A 46 -7.73 19.09 11.87
CA GLU A 46 -6.77 19.87 12.64
C GLU A 46 -6.56 21.26 12.02
N GLY A 47 -6.40 22.25 12.89
CA GLY A 47 -6.01 23.62 12.52
C GLY A 47 -7.13 24.48 11.92
N SER A 48 -6.77 25.74 11.64
CA SER A 48 -7.64 26.71 10.96
C SER A 48 -7.73 26.42 9.46
N LYS A 49 -8.65 27.09 8.75
CA LYS A 49 -8.75 26.95 7.29
C LYS A 49 -7.50 27.48 6.60
N GLU A 50 -6.85 28.47 7.20
CA GLU A 50 -5.64 29.12 6.75
C GLU A 50 -4.46 28.15 6.83
N ASP A 51 -4.27 27.47 7.97
CA ASP A 51 -3.20 26.47 8.15
C ASP A 51 -3.28 25.35 7.11
N ARG A 52 -4.50 24.96 6.73
CA ARG A 52 -4.73 23.91 5.71
C ARG A 52 -4.33 24.38 4.31
N LYS A 53 -4.60 25.64 3.98
CA LYS A 53 -4.21 26.22 2.68
C LYS A 53 -2.69 26.31 2.58
N ASP A 54 -2.04 26.80 3.62
CA ASP A 54 -0.58 26.92 3.65
C ASP A 54 0.09 25.55 3.53
N ARG A 55 -0.42 24.53 4.24
CA ARG A 55 0.06 23.15 4.13
C ARG A 55 -0.16 22.57 2.73
N MET A 56 -1.31 22.83 2.10
CA MET A 56 -1.60 22.39 0.74
C MET A 56 -0.63 23.00 -0.27
N GLU A 57 -0.40 24.32 -0.20
CA GLU A 57 0.55 25.00 -1.07
C GLU A 57 1.98 24.53 -0.87
N ALA A 58 2.40 24.28 0.38
CA ALA A 58 3.72 23.75 0.68
C ALA A 58 3.93 22.34 0.11
N LEU A 59 2.90 21.49 0.15
CA LEU A 59 2.96 20.13 -0.40
C LEU A 59 2.96 20.11 -1.92
N ASN A 60 2.22 21.01 -2.58
CA ASN A 60 2.14 21.09 -4.04
C ASN A 60 3.41 21.68 -4.69
N LYS A 61 4.31 22.29 -3.90
CA LYS A 61 5.58 22.87 -4.35
C LYS A 61 6.74 21.87 -4.31
N LYS A 62 6.51 20.61 -3.91
CA LYS A 62 7.46 19.50 -4.03
C LYS A 62 7.37 18.83 -5.39
#